data_AF-A0A8H5N6F2-F1
#
_entry.id   AF-A0A8H5N6F2-F1
#
_cell.length_a   1.000
_cell.length_b   1.000
_cell.length_c   1.000
_cell.angle_alpha   90.00
_cell.angle_beta   90.00
_cell.angle_gamma   90.00
#
_symmetry.space_group_name_H-M   'P 1'
#
loop_
_entity.id
_entity.type
_entity.pdbx_description
1 polymer ?
#
loop_
_entity_poly.entity_id
_entity_poly.type
_entity_poly.pdbx_seq_one_letter_code
_entity_poly.pdbx_strand_id
1 'polypeptide(L)'
;MAIPTNFKSEVAITHITTATAIVDIDGVKFITDPIFDDAPQSHDRSQAIGLKPGEFFLTMQEGPAISIRQLLIIDCVLLSHEDHVDNLDETGRQLLIGRRVITSPDGAKNLSEYPGTCAIAPWQTLKFRLGGEEWSITGVPCVHVPGGEAMLPSPKSPSGFVQITMGGEDAVKMMELFEADMLVPMHFESWSHFTQGGKDLKDIFGSGGLGNKPKWLSSGKQVRII
;
A
#
# COMPACT_ATOMS: atom_id res chain seq x y z
N MET A 1 -23.43 0.45 -8.92
CA MET A 1 -24.33 -0.21 -7.95
C MET A 1 -24.20 0.52 -6.62
N ALA A 2 -25.16 0.33 -5.71
CA ALA A 2 -25.09 0.90 -4.36
C ALA A 2 -24.52 -0.17 -3.42
N ILE A 3 -23.79 0.28 -2.39
CA ILE A 3 -23.26 -0.56 -1.31
C ILE A 3 -24.36 -1.53 -0.83
N PRO A 4 -24.08 -2.84 -0.69
CA PRO A 4 -25.09 -3.81 -0.28
C PRO A 4 -25.85 -3.33 0.97
N THR A 5 -27.18 -3.37 0.95
CA THR A 5 -28.01 -2.83 2.05
C THR A 5 -27.80 -3.52 3.40
N ASN A 6 -27.14 -4.68 3.40
CA ASN A 6 -26.75 -5.42 4.59
C ASN A 6 -25.36 -5.01 5.14
N PHE A 7 -24.57 -4.23 4.41
CA PHE A 7 -23.31 -3.67 4.91
C PHE A 7 -23.63 -2.48 5.82
N LYS A 8 -23.38 -2.65 7.13
CA LYS A 8 -23.71 -1.65 8.16
C LYS A 8 -22.48 -0.96 8.75
N SER A 9 -21.29 -1.42 8.38
CA SER A 9 -20.04 -0.87 8.89
C SER A 9 -19.77 0.50 8.28
N GLU A 10 -19.18 1.38 9.06
CA GLU A 10 -18.59 2.62 8.58
C GLU A 10 -17.14 2.36 8.20
N VAL A 11 -16.72 2.87 7.04
CA VAL A 11 -15.33 2.75 6.59
C VAL A 11 -14.80 4.14 6.30
N ALA A 12 -13.71 4.50 6.96
CA ALA A 12 -12.98 5.73 6.71
C ALA A 12 -11.52 5.43 6.40
N ILE A 13 -10.93 6.22 5.51
CA ILE A 13 -9.53 6.08 5.13
C ILE A 13 -8.83 7.43 5.31
N THR A 14 -7.64 7.39 5.91
CA THR A 14 -6.72 8.52 5.96
C THR A 14 -5.46 8.13 5.21
N HIS A 15 -5.27 8.68 4.00
CA HIS A 15 -4.02 8.51 3.27
C HIS A 15 -2.92 9.31 3.98
N ILE A 16 -1.76 8.69 4.21
CA ILE A 16 -0.59 9.35 4.83
C ILE A 16 0.41 9.72 3.73
N THR A 17 0.86 8.73 2.95
CA THR A 17 1.74 8.87 1.78
C THR A 17 1.79 7.55 1.03
N THR A 18 2.05 7.56 -0.28
CA THR A 18 2.36 6.36 -1.09
C THR A 18 1.40 5.18 -0.83
N ALA A 19 1.88 4.12 -0.17
CA ALA A 19 1.14 2.91 0.22
C ALA A 19 0.55 3.00 1.63
N THR A 20 1.00 3.97 2.42
CA THR A 20 0.65 4.16 3.82
C THR A 20 -0.71 4.84 3.96
N ALA A 21 -1.67 4.10 4.49
CA ALA A 21 -2.98 4.63 4.85
C ALA A 21 -3.47 4.00 6.15
N ILE A 22 -4.26 4.77 6.91
CA ILE A 22 -5.05 4.25 8.01
C ILE A 22 -6.42 3.87 7.45
N VAL A 23 -6.79 2.60 7.59
CA VAL A 23 -8.14 2.10 7.31
C VAL A 23 -8.84 1.92 8.64
N ASP A 24 -9.91 2.68 8.85
CA ASP A 24 -10.73 2.70 10.04
C ASP A 24 -12.08 2.05 9.73
N ILE A 25 -12.35 0.92 10.36
CA ILE A 25 -13.60 0.17 10.19
C ILE A 25 -14.24 0.02 11.55
N ASP A 26 -15.38 0.68 11.74
CA ASP A 26 -16.14 0.69 13.01
C ASP A 26 -15.27 1.03 14.24
N GLY A 27 -14.25 1.88 14.07
CA GLY A 27 -13.35 2.31 15.13
C GLY A 27 -12.04 1.51 15.22
N VAL A 28 -11.96 0.32 14.62
CA VAL A 28 -10.74 -0.52 14.57
C VAL A 28 -9.82 -0.01 13.47
N LYS A 29 -8.57 0.32 13.83
CA LYS A 29 -7.63 1.00 12.93
C LYS A 29 -6.52 0.09 12.46
N PHE A 30 -6.47 -0.11 11.16
CA PHE A 30 -5.39 -0.79 10.46
C PHE A 30 -4.50 0.25 9.82
N ILE A 31 -3.18 0.06 9.85
CA ILE A 31 -2.26 0.86 9.03
C ILE A 31 -1.62 -0.05 7.97
N THR A 32 -1.62 0.40 6.73
CA THR A 32 -0.94 -0.28 5.62
C THR A 32 0.48 0.24 5.48
N ASP A 33 1.43 -0.65 5.12
CA ASP A 33 2.76 -0.32 4.57
C ASP A 33 3.36 0.98 5.13
N PRO A 34 3.80 0.99 6.40
CA PRO A 34 4.10 2.22 7.12
C PRO A 34 5.41 2.88 6.67
N ILE A 35 5.30 4.10 6.12
CA ILE A 35 6.40 4.98 5.71
C ILE A 35 6.26 6.29 6.49
N PHE A 36 7.30 6.67 7.22
CA PHE A 36 7.30 7.82 8.12
C PHE A 36 8.61 8.62 8.16
N ASP A 37 9.61 8.27 7.34
CA ASP A 37 10.82 9.07 7.17
C ASP A 37 10.47 10.46 6.63
N ASP A 38 11.28 11.46 7.00
CA ASP A 38 11.13 12.80 6.48
C ASP A 38 11.57 12.87 5.00
N ALA A 39 10.95 13.76 4.23
CA ALA A 39 11.34 14.04 2.85
C ALA A 39 11.94 15.45 2.70
N PRO A 40 12.74 15.71 1.65
CA PRO A 40 13.16 14.76 0.62
C PRO A 40 14.25 13.82 1.12
N GLN A 41 14.18 12.56 0.70
CA GLN A 41 15.18 11.55 1.04
C GLN A 41 15.47 10.65 -0.16
N SER A 42 16.76 10.41 -0.44
CA SER A 42 17.21 9.55 -1.54
C SER A 42 17.85 8.29 -0.99
N HIS A 43 17.43 7.16 -1.55
CA HIS A 43 17.90 5.84 -1.17
C HIS A 43 18.66 5.21 -2.33
N ASP A 44 19.95 4.94 -2.14
CA ASP A 44 20.74 4.18 -3.10
C ASP A 44 20.19 2.75 -3.16
N ARG A 45 19.72 2.34 -4.34
CA ARG A 45 19.18 1.00 -4.63
C ARG A 45 19.97 0.27 -5.69
N SER A 46 21.15 0.78 -6.04
CA SER A 46 22.00 0.21 -7.08
C SER A 46 22.30 -1.26 -6.83
N GLN A 47 22.67 -1.63 -5.61
CA GLN A 47 22.99 -3.02 -5.26
C GLN A 47 21.80 -3.97 -5.36
N ALA A 48 20.58 -3.50 -5.05
CA ALA A 48 19.37 -4.31 -5.12
C ALA A 48 19.04 -4.77 -6.55
N ILE A 49 19.51 -4.03 -7.55
CA ILE A 49 19.33 -4.34 -8.98
C ILE A 49 20.65 -4.71 -9.68
N GLY A 50 21.71 -5.00 -8.93
CA GLY A 50 23.00 -5.48 -9.47
C GLY A 50 23.89 -4.40 -10.11
N LEU A 51 23.64 -3.12 -9.82
CA LEU A 51 24.44 -1.97 -10.25
C LEU A 51 25.50 -1.58 -9.19
N LYS A 52 26.46 -0.72 -9.58
CA LYS A 52 27.46 -0.19 -8.65
C LYS A 52 26.85 0.87 -7.75
N PRO A 53 27.29 1.00 -6.48
CA PRO A 53 26.81 2.07 -5.59
C PRO A 53 26.84 3.45 -6.26
N GLY A 54 25.76 4.19 -6.13
CA GLY A 54 25.56 5.52 -6.72
C GLY A 54 25.01 5.55 -8.16
N GLU A 55 24.67 4.42 -8.77
CA GLU A 55 24.12 4.37 -10.15
C GLU A 55 22.59 4.48 -10.21
N PHE A 56 21.88 4.13 -9.15
CA PHE A 56 20.42 4.18 -9.09
C PHE A 56 19.91 4.59 -7.70
N PHE A 57 19.08 5.64 -7.68
CA PHE A 57 18.45 6.16 -6.47
C PHE A 57 16.93 6.15 -6.61
N LEU A 58 16.26 5.77 -5.53
CA LEU A 58 14.85 6.04 -5.32
C LEU A 58 14.72 7.25 -4.40
N THR A 59 14.06 8.30 -4.87
CA THR A 59 13.89 9.53 -4.10
C THR A 59 12.44 9.69 -3.69
N MET A 60 12.22 9.74 -2.38
CA MET A 60 10.98 10.23 -1.79
C MET A 60 10.99 11.76 -1.87
N GLN A 61 10.04 12.31 -2.63
CA GLN A 61 9.92 13.75 -2.91
C GLN A 61 9.09 14.46 -1.84
N GLU A 62 8.04 13.79 -1.34
CA GLU A 62 7.11 14.32 -0.35
C GLU A 62 6.99 13.35 0.84
N GLY A 63 7.01 13.92 2.04
CA GLY A 63 6.99 13.15 3.29
C GLY A 63 5.56 12.78 3.70
N PRO A 64 5.42 12.04 4.82
CA PRO A 64 4.11 11.66 5.34
C PRO A 64 3.31 12.90 5.75
N ALA A 65 2.05 12.98 5.34
CA ALA A 65 1.17 14.10 5.70
C ALA A 65 0.82 14.16 7.20
N ILE A 66 1.03 13.04 7.92
CA ILE A 66 0.88 12.92 9.37
C ILE A 66 2.18 12.29 9.89
N SER A 67 2.85 12.93 10.85
CA SER A 67 4.06 12.33 11.42
C SER A 67 3.73 11.11 12.28
N ILE A 68 4.68 10.18 12.44
CA ILE A 68 4.53 9.01 13.31
C ILE A 68 4.14 9.38 14.75
N ARG A 69 4.56 10.56 15.23
CA ARG A 69 4.28 11.09 16.57
C ARG A 69 2.84 11.57 16.74
N GLN A 70 2.14 11.83 15.65
CA GLN A 70 0.75 12.29 15.61
C GLN A 70 -0.24 11.15 15.35
N LEU A 71 0.26 9.92 15.14
CA LEU A 71 -0.60 8.77 14.93
C LEU A 71 -1.46 8.51 16.16
N LEU A 72 -2.75 8.29 15.88
CA LEU A 72 -3.66 7.73 16.86
C LEU A 72 -3.34 6.25 17.10
N ILE A 73 -4.06 5.64 18.03
CA ILE A 73 -3.93 4.21 18.33
C ILE A 73 -4.22 3.41 17.06
N ILE A 74 -3.29 2.52 16.72
CA ILE A 74 -3.38 1.55 15.62
C ILE A 74 -3.48 0.16 16.23
N ASP A 75 -4.49 -0.60 15.83
CA ASP A 75 -4.76 -1.96 16.31
C ASP A 75 -3.90 -3.00 15.60
N CYS A 76 -3.65 -2.81 14.31
CA CYS A 76 -2.92 -3.77 13.48
C CYS A 76 -2.15 -3.10 12.34
N VAL A 77 -0.96 -3.59 12.06
CA VAL A 77 -0.23 -3.29 10.83
C VAL A 77 -0.56 -4.36 9.80
N LEU A 78 -0.98 -3.94 8.60
CA LEU A 78 -1.12 -4.79 7.42
C LEU A 78 0.05 -4.46 6.50
N LEU A 79 1.00 -5.38 6.36
CA LEU A 79 2.23 -5.14 5.62
C LEU A 79 2.29 -6.07 4.41
N SER A 80 2.30 -5.52 3.20
CA SER A 80 2.39 -6.32 1.98
C SER A 80 3.72 -7.06 1.88
N HIS A 81 4.81 -6.33 2.06
CA HIS A 81 6.20 -6.79 2.03
C HIS A 81 7.11 -5.75 2.71
N GLU A 82 8.25 -6.20 3.21
CA GLU A 82 9.15 -5.48 4.12
C GLU A 82 10.47 -5.06 3.49
N ASP A 83 10.78 -5.55 2.29
CA ASP A 83 12.06 -5.39 1.61
C ASP A 83 12.15 -4.11 0.77
N HIS A 84 11.04 -3.38 0.64
CA HIS A 84 10.92 -2.14 -0.11
C HIS A 84 10.70 -0.94 0.82
N VAL A 85 11.49 0.14 0.63
CA VAL A 85 11.40 1.35 1.47
C VAL A 85 10.20 2.23 1.18
N ASP A 86 9.62 2.07 0.00
CA ASP A 86 8.35 2.66 -0.40
C ASP A 86 7.13 1.87 0.13
N ASN A 87 7.35 0.84 0.95
CA ASN A 87 6.31 0.13 1.72
C ASN A 87 6.66 0.00 3.22
N LEU A 88 7.93 0.03 3.59
CA LEU A 88 8.38 0.01 4.98
C LEU A 88 9.77 0.64 5.13
N ASP A 89 9.81 1.86 5.68
CA ASP A 89 11.06 2.56 5.97
C ASP A 89 11.53 2.38 7.42
N GLU A 90 12.66 3.01 7.77
CA GLU A 90 13.27 2.85 9.08
C GLU A 90 12.38 3.41 10.20
N THR A 91 11.77 4.58 9.99
CA THR A 91 10.85 5.16 10.97
C THR A 91 9.57 4.32 11.12
N GLY A 92 9.02 3.81 10.03
CA GLY A 92 7.83 2.96 9.98
C GLY A 92 8.03 1.61 10.67
N ARG A 93 9.24 1.04 10.63
CA ARG A 93 9.61 -0.17 11.39
C ARG A 93 9.38 -0.03 12.89
N GLN A 94 9.45 1.18 13.43
CA GLN A 94 9.17 1.42 14.86
C GLN A 94 7.72 1.10 15.22
N LEU A 95 6.78 1.12 14.26
CA LEU A 95 5.40 0.70 14.52
C LEU A 95 5.27 -0.79 14.76
N LEU A 96 6.16 -1.61 14.20
CA LEU A 96 6.12 -3.08 14.37
C LEU A 96 6.42 -3.50 15.82
N ILE A 97 7.09 -2.64 16.60
CA ILE A 97 7.47 -2.91 17.99
C ILE A 97 6.21 -3.01 18.86
N GLY A 98 5.94 -4.21 19.36
CA GLY A 98 4.83 -4.49 20.27
C GLY A 98 3.44 -4.47 19.62
N ARG A 99 3.35 -4.38 18.28
CA ARG A 99 2.07 -4.41 17.55
C ARG A 99 1.86 -5.72 16.82
N ARG A 100 0.58 -6.04 16.56
CA ARG A 100 0.22 -7.10 15.63
C ARG A 100 0.62 -6.66 14.23
N VAL A 101 1.43 -7.46 13.55
CA VAL A 101 1.79 -7.26 12.14
C VAL A 101 1.30 -8.47 11.37
N ILE A 102 0.50 -8.25 10.34
CA ILE A 102 0.00 -9.30 9.44
C ILE A 102 0.67 -9.08 8.09
N THR A 103 1.35 -10.11 7.61
CA THR A 103 2.13 -10.03 6.37
C THR A 103 2.23 -11.39 5.68
N SER A 104 2.95 -11.44 4.55
CA SER A 104 3.22 -12.67 3.80
C SER A 104 4.10 -13.67 4.59
N PRO A 105 4.14 -14.95 4.19
CA PRO A 105 5.06 -15.92 4.83
C PRO A 105 6.53 -15.51 4.78
N ASP A 106 6.98 -14.92 3.67
CA ASP A 106 8.35 -14.43 3.54
C ASP A 106 8.60 -13.22 4.43
N GLY A 107 7.66 -12.27 4.48
CA GLY A 107 7.78 -11.12 5.37
C GLY A 107 7.79 -11.50 6.84
N ALA A 108 6.98 -12.48 7.24
CA ALA A 108 6.99 -12.98 8.61
C ALA A 108 8.32 -13.67 8.97
N LYS A 109 8.93 -14.37 8.03
CA LYS A 109 10.25 -14.98 8.20
C LYS A 109 11.34 -13.91 8.36
N ASN A 110 11.33 -12.89 7.52
CA ASN A 110 12.34 -11.83 7.52
C ASN A 110 12.17 -10.87 8.71
N LEU A 111 10.94 -10.71 9.22
CA LEU A 111 10.61 -9.93 10.43
C LEU A 111 10.51 -10.80 11.69
N SER A 112 11.21 -11.94 11.73
CA SER A 112 11.15 -12.88 12.86
C SER A 112 11.62 -12.30 14.20
N GLU A 113 12.35 -11.19 14.19
CA GLU A 113 12.72 -10.44 15.40
C GLU A 113 11.54 -9.69 16.04
N TYR A 114 10.45 -9.45 15.30
CA TYR A 114 9.23 -8.81 15.78
C TYR A 114 8.23 -9.89 16.20
N PRO A 115 8.06 -10.18 17.51
CA PRO A 115 7.24 -11.29 17.99
C PRO A 115 5.73 -11.10 17.71
N GLY A 116 5.31 -9.88 17.35
CA GLY A 116 3.94 -9.57 16.96
C GLY A 116 3.59 -9.97 15.53
N THR A 117 4.56 -10.40 14.72
CA THR A 117 4.38 -10.71 13.30
C THR A 117 3.68 -12.06 13.09
N CYS A 118 2.75 -12.09 12.15
CA CYS A 118 1.95 -13.24 11.79
C CYS A 118 1.89 -13.38 10.27
N ALA A 119 2.23 -14.57 9.77
CA ALA A 119 2.08 -14.92 8.37
C ALA A 119 0.63 -15.29 8.05
N ILE A 120 0.13 -14.80 6.91
CA ILE A 120 -1.06 -15.35 6.26
C ILE A 120 -0.67 -15.79 4.84
N ALA A 121 -0.86 -17.07 4.55
CA ALA A 121 -0.62 -17.60 3.21
C ALA A 121 -1.71 -17.15 2.21
N PRO A 122 -1.44 -17.19 0.89
CA PRO A 122 -2.46 -16.95 -0.12
C PRO A 122 -3.72 -17.79 0.10
N TRP A 123 -4.87 -17.11 0.13
CA TRP A 123 -6.21 -17.64 0.38
C TRP A 123 -6.45 -18.24 1.76
N GLN A 124 -5.47 -18.13 2.66
CA GLN A 124 -5.68 -18.49 4.06
C GLN A 124 -6.47 -17.39 4.75
N THR A 125 -7.48 -17.78 5.52
CA THR A 125 -8.20 -16.88 6.43
C THR A 125 -7.82 -17.22 7.86
N LEU A 126 -7.35 -16.24 8.61
CA LEU A 126 -7.07 -16.35 10.05
C LEU A 126 -7.98 -15.43 10.84
N LYS A 127 -8.21 -15.80 12.11
CA LYS A 127 -9.00 -15.00 13.04
C LYS A 127 -8.09 -14.22 13.99
N PHE A 128 -8.42 -12.96 14.22
CA PHE A 128 -7.69 -12.07 15.12
C PHE A 128 -8.65 -11.35 16.05
N ARG A 129 -8.19 -11.06 17.28
CA ARG A 129 -8.93 -10.19 18.20
C ARG A 129 -8.29 -8.80 18.15
N LEU A 130 -8.98 -7.84 17.55
CA LEU A 130 -8.50 -6.46 17.30
C LEU A 130 -9.59 -5.48 17.75
N GLY A 131 -9.22 -4.40 18.45
CA GLY A 131 -10.19 -3.45 18.99
C GLY A 131 -11.25 -4.06 19.94
N GLY A 132 -10.99 -5.25 20.50
CA GLY A 132 -11.96 -5.99 21.33
C GLY A 132 -12.93 -6.88 20.55
N GLU A 133 -12.87 -6.88 19.22
CA GLU A 133 -13.76 -7.65 18.34
C GLU A 133 -13.00 -8.78 17.62
N GLU A 134 -13.71 -9.78 17.11
CA GLU A 134 -13.13 -10.85 16.28
C GLU A 134 -13.18 -10.49 14.79
N TRP A 135 -12.02 -10.56 14.13
CA TRP A 135 -11.83 -10.25 12.73
C TRP A 135 -11.39 -11.49 11.97
N SER A 136 -11.98 -11.70 10.79
CA SER A 136 -11.46 -12.66 9.81
C SER A 136 -10.64 -11.91 8.78
N ILE A 137 -9.36 -12.25 8.64
CA ILE A 137 -8.46 -11.61 7.68
C ILE A 137 -7.97 -12.69 6.72
N THR A 138 -8.13 -12.43 5.43
CA THR A 138 -7.75 -13.35 4.34
C THR A 138 -6.55 -12.79 3.60
N GLY A 139 -5.50 -13.60 3.44
CA GLY A 139 -4.38 -13.26 2.57
C GLY A 139 -4.80 -13.39 1.12
N VAL A 140 -4.69 -12.32 0.34
CA VAL A 140 -4.97 -12.35 -1.11
C VAL A 140 -3.62 -12.37 -1.83
N PRO A 141 -3.36 -13.32 -2.75
CA PRO A 141 -2.12 -13.31 -3.50
C PRO A 141 -2.03 -12.04 -4.37
N CYS A 142 -0.86 -11.43 -4.36
CA CYS A 142 -0.45 -10.40 -5.31
C CYS A 142 0.84 -10.86 -5.99
N VAL A 143 1.02 -10.48 -7.26
CA VAL A 143 2.24 -10.76 -8.01
C VAL A 143 3.03 -9.46 -8.12
N HIS A 144 4.20 -9.41 -7.45
CA HIS A 144 5.07 -8.23 -7.41
C HIS A 144 6.06 -8.16 -8.59
N VAL A 145 6.01 -9.14 -9.52
CA VAL A 145 6.67 -9.15 -10.85
C VAL A 145 6.19 -10.39 -11.66
N PRO A 146 6.01 -10.34 -13.00
CA PRO A 146 6.03 -9.18 -13.92
C PRO A 146 4.62 -8.68 -14.31
N GLY A 147 4.42 -7.35 -14.36
CA GLY A 147 3.21 -6.65 -14.88
C GLY A 147 2.76 -5.46 -14.00
N GLY A 148 2.52 -4.26 -14.58
CA GLY A 148 2.22 -2.99 -13.86
C GLY A 148 3.25 -1.78 -13.89
N GLU A 149 2.82 -0.51 -14.03
CA GLU A 149 3.57 0.72 -14.41
C GLU A 149 4.79 1.24 -13.59
N ALA A 150 5.04 0.90 -12.31
CA ALA A 150 6.29 1.36 -11.65
C ALA A 150 7.53 0.73 -12.31
N MET A 151 8.50 1.52 -12.76
CA MET A 151 9.59 1.01 -13.60
C MET A 151 10.90 0.86 -12.84
N LEU A 152 11.46 -0.35 -12.79
CA LEU A 152 12.83 -0.59 -12.34
C LEU A 152 13.74 -0.88 -13.53
N PRO A 153 14.98 -0.35 -13.57
CA PRO A 153 15.96 -0.78 -14.55
C PRO A 153 16.15 -2.30 -14.48
N SER A 154 16.07 -2.96 -15.63
CA SER A 154 16.26 -4.40 -15.75
C SER A 154 17.06 -4.72 -17.01
N PRO A 155 18.28 -5.28 -16.88
CA PRO A 155 19.09 -5.66 -18.04
C PRO A 155 18.49 -6.84 -18.82
N LYS A 156 17.43 -7.48 -18.28
CA LYS A 156 16.69 -8.57 -18.92
C LYS A 156 15.45 -8.10 -19.68
N SER A 157 15.06 -6.84 -19.56
CA SER A 157 13.93 -6.27 -20.30
C SER A 157 14.38 -5.67 -21.63
N PRO A 158 13.68 -5.91 -22.75
CA PRO A 158 13.97 -5.27 -24.04
C PRO A 158 13.93 -3.74 -24.01
N SER A 159 13.12 -3.15 -23.13
CA SER A 159 13.02 -1.69 -22.93
C SER A 159 14.06 -1.14 -21.95
N GLY A 160 14.86 -1.99 -21.31
CA GLY A 160 15.77 -1.63 -20.22
C GLY A 160 15.09 -1.45 -18.86
N PHE A 161 13.75 -1.56 -18.78
CA PHE A 161 12.97 -1.41 -17.57
C PHE A 161 11.94 -2.54 -17.42
N VAL A 162 11.72 -3.03 -16.20
CA VAL A 162 10.63 -3.96 -15.88
C VAL A 162 9.57 -3.24 -15.05
N GLN A 163 8.32 -3.55 -15.36
CA GLN A 163 7.19 -2.91 -14.73
C GLN A 163 6.70 -3.73 -13.51
N ILE A 164 6.63 -3.00 -12.40
CA ILE A 164 6.46 -3.21 -10.95
C ILE A 164 5.10 -3.55 -10.33
N THR A 165 4.13 -2.67 -10.60
CA THR A 165 2.93 -2.42 -9.78
C THR A 165 1.78 -1.99 -10.68
N MET A 166 0.54 -2.40 -10.44
CA MET A 166 -0.58 -2.09 -11.36
C MET A 166 -0.68 -0.62 -11.83
N GLY A 167 -0.99 -0.41 -13.11
CA GLY A 167 -1.36 0.90 -13.66
C GLY A 167 -2.87 1.17 -13.65
N GLY A 168 -3.26 2.34 -14.17
CA GLY A 168 -4.65 2.75 -14.28
C GLY A 168 -5.51 1.80 -15.12
N GLU A 169 -4.99 1.28 -16.24
CA GLU A 169 -5.71 0.31 -17.09
C GLU A 169 -5.90 -1.03 -16.37
N ASP A 170 -4.89 -1.49 -15.64
CA ASP A 170 -4.99 -2.68 -14.80
C ASP A 170 -6.05 -2.49 -13.71
N ALA A 171 -6.10 -1.32 -13.07
CA ALA A 171 -7.10 -0.99 -12.07
C ALA A 171 -8.52 -0.95 -12.67
N VAL A 172 -8.70 -0.42 -13.89
CA VAL A 172 -10.00 -0.49 -14.59
C VAL A 172 -10.43 -1.94 -14.78
N LYS A 173 -9.54 -2.77 -15.32
CA LYS A 173 -9.80 -4.21 -15.53
C LYS A 173 -10.09 -4.94 -14.22
N MET A 174 -9.38 -4.60 -13.15
CA MET A 174 -9.58 -5.16 -11.82
C MET A 174 -10.99 -4.83 -11.28
N MET A 175 -11.43 -3.59 -11.45
CA MET A 175 -12.76 -3.12 -11.05
C MET A 175 -13.89 -3.81 -11.83
N GLU A 176 -13.64 -4.18 -13.09
CA GLU A 176 -14.57 -4.98 -13.90
C GLU A 176 -14.61 -6.44 -13.42
N LEU A 177 -13.43 -7.06 -13.24
CA LEU A 177 -13.32 -8.48 -12.87
C LEU A 177 -13.88 -8.80 -11.49
N PHE A 178 -13.66 -7.94 -10.50
CA PHE A 178 -14.18 -8.13 -9.15
C PHE A 178 -15.57 -7.51 -8.95
N GLU A 179 -16.10 -6.84 -9.97
CA GLU A 179 -17.35 -6.07 -9.86
C GLU A 179 -17.35 -5.09 -8.67
N ALA A 180 -16.18 -4.55 -8.33
CA ALA A 180 -16.01 -3.73 -7.15
C ALA A 180 -16.84 -2.43 -7.24
N ASP A 181 -17.44 -2.06 -6.12
CA ASP A 181 -18.28 -0.85 -6.02
C ASP A 181 -17.46 0.43 -5.94
N MET A 182 -16.22 0.34 -5.45
CA MET A 182 -15.39 1.49 -5.13
C MET A 182 -13.91 1.21 -5.37
N LEU A 183 -13.20 2.25 -5.80
CA LEU A 183 -11.75 2.25 -5.98
C LEU A 183 -11.15 3.39 -5.17
N VAL A 184 -10.12 3.13 -4.37
CA VAL A 184 -9.33 4.17 -3.69
C VAL A 184 -7.94 4.12 -4.29
N PRO A 185 -7.59 5.01 -5.23
CA PRO A 185 -6.27 5.03 -5.84
C PRO A 185 -5.23 5.43 -4.80
N MET A 186 -4.12 4.69 -4.72
CA MET A 186 -2.96 4.95 -3.86
C MET A 186 -1.69 4.54 -4.61
N HIS A 187 -0.51 4.80 -4.04
CA HIS A 187 0.77 4.29 -4.56
C HIS A 187 1.11 4.78 -5.98
N PHE A 188 0.79 6.04 -6.30
CA PHE A 188 1.04 6.66 -7.61
C PHE A 188 1.81 7.99 -7.55
N GLU A 189 2.21 8.42 -6.34
CA GLU A 189 2.86 9.72 -6.10
C GLU A 189 3.91 9.64 -4.98
N SER A 190 4.58 10.75 -4.69
CA SER A 190 5.63 10.91 -3.66
C SER A 190 6.98 10.25 -3.91
N TRP A 191 7.12 9.30 -4.85
CA TRP A 191 8.41 8.70 -5.21
C TRP A 191 8.82 8.89 -6.67
N SER A 192 10.13 9.02 -6.91
CA SER A 192 10.70 9.33 -8.23
C SER A 192 10.53 8.27 -9.31
N HIS A 193 10.15 7.04 -8.93
CA HIS A 193 10.00 5.93 -9.86
C HIS A 193 8.57 5.76 -10.39
N PHE A 194 7.60 6.52 -9.87
CA PHE A 194 6.26 6.54 -10.43
C PHE A 194 6.26 7.32 -11.75
N THR A 195 5.75 6.66 -12.79
CA THR A 195 5.66 7.16 -14.16
C THR A 195 4.25 7.62 -14.53
N GLN A 196 3.26 7.28 -13.71
CA GLN A 196 1.85 7.59 -13.91
C GLN A 196 1.29 8.28 -12.66
N GLY A 197 0.89 9.54 -12.80
CA GLY A 197 0.43 10.36 -11.68
C GLY A 197 -1.09 10.47 -11.58
N GLY A 198 -1.58 11.16 -10.55
CA GLY A 198 -3.02 11.31 -10.28
C GLY A 198 -3.83 11.98 -11.41
N LYS A 199 -3.19 12.80 -12.27
CA LYS A 199 -3.85 13.36 -13.45
C LYS A 199 -4.11 12.28 -14.50
N ASP A 200 -3.09 11.50 -14.84
CA ASP A 200 -3.18 10.44 -15.85
C ASP A 200 -4.19 9.37 -15.43
N LEU A 201 -4.17 8.99 -14.14
CA LEU A 201 -5.15 8.07 -13.57
C LEU A 201 -6.59 8.60 -13.67
N LYS A 202 -6.83 9.89 -13.47
CA LYS A 202 -8.18 10.48 -13.65
C LYS A 202 -8.65 10.38 -15.09
N ASP A 203 -7.77 10.64 -16.05
CA ASP A 203 -8.10 10.55 -17.47
C ASP A 203 -8.37 9.10 -17.88
N ILE A 204 -7.57 8.14 -17.39
CA ILE A 204 -7.75 6.70 -17.63
C ILE A 204 -9.05 6.20 -16.99
N PHE A 205 -9.32 6.51 -15.73
CA PHE A 205 -10.55 6.06 -15.05
C PHE A 205 -11.80 6.67 -15.68
N GLY A 206 -11.73 7.92 -16.15
CA GLY A 206 -12.80 8.56 -16.90
C GLY A 206 -13.08 7.85 -18.23
N SER A 207 -12.02 7.58 -18.99
CA SER A 207 -12.12 6.92 -20.29
C SER A 207 -12.51 5.44 -20.18
N GLY A 208 -12.06 4.77 -19.10
CA GLY A 208 -12.38 3.38 -18.77
C GLY A 208 -13.75 3.18 -18.11
N GLY A 209 -14.60 4.20 -18.07
CA GLY A 209 -15.99 4.05 -17.64
C GLY A 209 -16.19 3.80 -16.14
N LEU A 210 -15.20 4.10 -15.29
CA LEU A 210 -15.33 3.89 -13.83
C LEU A 210 -16.30 4.88 -13.16
N GLY A 211 -16.71 5.95 -13.86
CA GLY A 211 -17.72 6.88 -13.37
C GLY A 211 -17.35 7.50 -12.01
N ASN A 212 -18.19 7.30 -11.00
CA ASN A 212 -18.00 7.82 -9.64
C ASN A 212 -17.41 6.81 -8.63
N LYS A 213 -16.95 5.66 -9.13
CA LYS A 213 -16.32 4.61 -8.30
C LYS A 213 -14.99 5.06 -7.68
N PRO A 214 -14.10 5.81 -8.36
CA PRO A 214 -12.87 6.30 -7.74
C PRO A 214 -13.16 7.31 -6.63
N LYS A 215 -12.60 7.08 -5.43
CA LYS A 215 -12.57 8.01 -4.30
C LYS A 215 -11.16 8.52 -4.12
N TRP A 216 -10.95 9.78 -4.52
CA TRP A 216 -9.69 10.46 -4.36
C TRP A 216 -9.54 10.96 -2.94
N LEU A 217 -8.44 10.58 -2.30
CA LEU A 217 -8.10 11.03 -0.95
C LEU A 217 -7.24 12.30 -1.01
N SER A 218 -7.29 13.09 0.05
CA SER A 218 -6.31 14.15 0.31
C SER A 218 -5.45 13.71 1.47
N SER A 219 -4.14 13.64 1.29
CA SER A 219 -3.21 13.18 2.31
C SER A 219 -3.40 13.95 3.63
N GLY A 220 -3.41 13.22 4.75
CA GLY A 220 -3.61 13.73 6.09
C GLY A 220 -5.06 14.03 6.49
N LYS A 221 -6.03 13.86 5.58
CA LYS A 221 -7.45 14.01 5.88
C LYS A 221 -8.15 12.67 5.91
N GLN A 222 -8.93 12.44 6.96
CA GLN A 222 -9.83 11.30 7.01
C GLN A 222 -11.01 11.54 6.07
N VAL A 223 -11.28 10.56 5.21
CA VAL A 223 -12.41 10.56 4.29
C VAL A 223 -13.27 9.35 4.62
N ARG A 224 -14.56 9.57 4.85
CA ARG A 224 -15.53 8.48 4.96
C ARG A 224 -15.85 7.96 3.55
N ILE A 225 -15.66 6.66 3.38
CA ILE A 225 -15.76 5.93 2.11
C ILE A 225 -17.06 5.13 2.09
N ILE A 226 -17.51 4.62 3.24
CA ILE A 226 -18.80 3.96 3.47
C ILE A 226 -19.49 4.54 4.70
#